data_AF-A0AAW1ZBS9-F1
#
_entry.id   AF-A0AAW1ZBS9-F1
#
_cell.length_a   1.000
_cell.length_b   1.000
_cell.length_c   1.000
_cell.angle_alpha   90.00
_cell.angle_beta   90.00
_cell.angle_gamma   90.00
#
_symmetry.space_group_name_H-M   'P 1'
#
loop_
_entity.id
_entity.type
_entity.pdbx_description
1 polymer ?
#
loop_
_entity_poly.entity_id
_entity_poly.type
_entity_poly.pdbx_seq_one_letter_code
_entity_poly.pdbx_strand_id
1 'polypeptide(L)'
;MRFFRRKIAIIVVLAYAIFSLYAAYNVFFNKRVISRVHRVVKKGTVILDNGKGGEEEWNPWEEDERAQSLVLQKRRDAFRSYQDHVAKNRPKTYKVQIWGKAAIGLYLWEHILEGPLIPADKSSQWREGEIQSGKINFSFYTGPAVVQGHVSLDTDSVVLVLNGREQQKISYSIQWLQHVQGLVQARTVSRVAVVLLGNERCNNDWISPYLKRHGGFVDLLFLVYDSLWVNDKDIFQWPLGVATYRHFPVVTLSGQMVKNVRPYLCNFLGTIYKNSSRETLMGVLKQNGLEKDCLMHVREKWLPQETADTSRQYQMALAQSDLTLCPVGVNTECYRIYEACAYGSVPVVEDVLTPGACAVGNRSPLRLLKDAGAPFIFLKDWRELPAILERERGMNQKEKTERRMRLLEWYSGFRQQMKDKFTEVLEEAFFKIT
;
A
#
# COMPACT_ATOMS: atom_id res chain seq x y z
N MET A 1 61.91 -16.94 14.01
CA MET A 1 60.68 -16.87 14.84
C MET A 1 59.49 -16.13 14.21
N ARG A 2 59.65 -15.07 13.38
CA ARG A 2 58.52 -14.36 12.75
C ARG A 2 57.74 -15.16 11.68
N PHE A 3 58.42 -16.04 10.93
CA PHE A 3 57.79 -16.78 9.82
C PHE A 3 56.84 -17.88 10.30
N PHE A 4 57.18 -18.56 11.41
CA PHE A 4 56.37 -19.63 11.98
C PHE A 4 55.06 -19.11 12.60
N ARG A 5 55.10 -17.94 13.28
CA ARG A 5 53.91 -17.29 13.84
C ARG A 5 52.91 -16.83 12.77
N ARG A 6 53.40 -16.41 11.60
CA ARG A 6 52.55 -15.98 10.47
C ARG A 6 51.80 -17.15 9.84
N LYS A 7 52.43 -18.32 9.71
CA LYS A 7 51.77 -19.54 9.23
C LYS A 7 50.70 -20.05 10.21
N ILE A 8 50.98 -20.01 11.52
CA ILE A 8 50.00 -20.40 12.55
C ILE A 8 48.79 -19.45 12.55
N ALA A 9 49.01 -18.13 12.44
CA ALA A 9 47.91 -17.17 12.37
C ALA A 9 47.01 -17.40 11.14
N ILE A 10 47.58 -17.72 9.98
CA ILE A 10 46.82 -18.03 8.76
C ILE A 10 45.98 -19.31 8.95
N ILE A 11 46.54 -20.34 9.59
CA ILE A 11 45.81 -21.59 9.88
C ILE A 11 44.64 -21.34 10.83
N VAL A 12 44.83 -20.52 11.86
CA VAL A 12 43.76 -20.17 12.81
C VAL A 12 42.64 -19.39 12.12
N VAL A 13 42.98 -18.43 11.26
CA VAL A 13 41.98 -17.66 10.50
C VAL A 13 41.20 -18.56 9.53
N LEU A 14 41.87 -19.49 8.85
CA LEU A 14 41.22 -20.46 7.96
C LEU A 14 40.30 -21.41 8.73
N ALA A 15 40.74 -21.91 9.89
CA ALA A 15 39.91 -22.75 10.74
C ALA A 15 38.66 -22.00 11.24
N TYR A 16 38.81 -20.73 11.61
CA TYR A 16 37.70 -19.88 12.05
C TYR A 16 36.70 -19.60 10.91
N ALA A 17 37.20 -19.36 9.69
CA ALA A 17 36.36 -19.17 8.51
C ALA A 17 35.56 -20.45 8.17
N ILE A 18 36.19 -21.61 8.22
CA ILE A 18 35.53 -22.91 7.99
C ILE A 18 34.45 -23.16 9.05
N PHE A 19 34.74 -22.92 10.33
CA PHE A 19 33.74 -23.05 11.40
C PHE A 19 32.57 -22.08 11.24
N SER A 20 32.85 -20.84 10.83
CA SER A 20 31.80 -19.83 10.60
C SER A 20 30.90 -20.22 9.43
N LEU A 21 31.47 -20.74 8.34
CA LEU A 21 30.72 -21.26 7.20
C LEU A 21 29.91 -22.52 7.55
N TYR A 22 30.46 -23.42 8.37
CA TYR A 22 29.76 -24.60 8.85
C TYR A 22 28.59 -24.25 9.79
N ALA A 23 28.77 -23.27 10.68
CA ALA A 23 27.72 -22.75 11.55
C ALA A 23 26.60 -22.09 10.72
N ALA A 24 26.95 -21.26 9.73
CA ALA A 24 25.98 -20.67 8.81
C ALA A 24 25.22 -21.77 8.04
N TYR A 25 25.91 -22.79 7.53
CA TYR A 25 25.27 -23.90 6.83
C TYR A 25 24.25 -24.64 7.72
N ASN A 26 24.58 -24.91 8.99
CA ASN A 26 23.66 -25.56 9.90
C ASN A 26 22.43 -24.69 10.24
N VAL A 27 22.62 -23.38 10.41
CA VAL A 27 21.50 -22.47 10.73
C VAL A 27 20.56 -22.28 9.54
N PHE A 28 21.09 -22.16 8.32
CA PHE A 28 20.27 -21.85 7.14
C PHE A 28 19.75 -23.08 6.41
N PHE A 29 20.46 -24.22 6.45
CA PHE A 29 20.15 -25.37 5.58
C PHE A 29 19.87 -26.67 6.34
N ASN A 30 20.25 -26.81 7.61
CA ASN A 30 19.97 -28.03 8.37
C ASN A 30 18.60 -27.97 9.07
N LYS A 31 17.53 -28.08 8.27
CA LYS A 31 16.16 -28.28 8.77
C LYS A 31 15.98 -29.71 9.28
N ARG A 32 16.57 -30.05 10.44
CA ARG A 32 16.03 -31.15 11.26
C ARG A 32 14.93 -30.57 12.16
N VAL A 33 13.70 -30.73 11.70
CA VAL A 33 12.49 -30.51 12.50
C VAL A 33 12.51 -31.52 13.66
N ILE A 34 13.00 -31.08 14.83
CA ILE A 34 12.80 -31.81 16.08
C ILE A 34 11.36 -31.54 16.51
N SER A 35 10.44 -32.35 15.98
CA SER A 35 9.09 -32.48 16.50
C SER A 35 9.15 -33.13 17.88
N ARG A 36 9.17 -32.31 18.95
CA ARG A 36 8.83 -32.77 20.30
C ARG A 36 7.31 -32.89 20.41
N VAL A 37 6.77 -33.99 19.89
CA VAL A 37 5.44 -34.48 20.26
C VAL A 37 5.65 -35.60 21.27
N HIS A 38 4.99 -35.50 22.42
CA HIS A 38 4.97 -36.52 23.45
C HIS A 38 4.65 -37.90 22.83
N ARG A 39 5.62 -38.80 22.88
CA ARG A 39 5.50 -40.19 22.45
C ARG A 39 4.76 -40.95 23.55
N VAL A 40 3.47 -41.21 23.34
CA VAL A 40 2.75 -42.24 24.07
C VAL A 40 3.42 -43.58 23.76
N VAL A 41 3.87 -44.24 24.82
CA VAL A 41 4.52 -45.55 24.80
C VAL A 41 3.52 -46.59 24.28
N LYS A 42 3.79 -47.18 23.12
CA LYS A 42 3.30 -48.52 22.78
C LYS A 42 4.48 -49.49 22.78
N LYS A 43 4.53 -50.30 23.84
CA LYS A 43 5.33 -51.54 23.92
C LYS A 43 4.86 -52.50 22.83
N GLY A 44 5.79 -53.25 22.24
CA GLY A 44 5.47 -54.49 21.51
C GLY A 44 6.33 -54.72 20.27
N THR A 45 7.54 -55.20 20.50
CA THR A 45 8.47 -55.76 19.52
C THR A 45 7.90 -57.07 18.95
N VAL A 46 7.86 -57.25 17.62
CA VAL A 46 7.98 -58.58 17.01
C VAL A 46 8.79 -58.45 15.71
N ILE A 47 9.96 -59.08 15.73
CA ILE A 47 10.78 -59.44 14.58
C ILE A 47 10.13 -60.66 13.94
N LEU A 48 9.99 -60.68 12.62
CA LEU A 48 9.65 -61.89 11.88
C LEU A 48 10.57 -62.03 10.68
N ASP A 49 11.53 -62.95 10.81
CA ASP A 49 12.15 -63.68 9.71
C ASP A 49 11.41 -65.02 9.56
N ASN A 50 11.47 -65.55 8.34
CA ASN A 50 10.60 -66.54 7.69
C ASN A 50 10.31 -67.86 8.43
N GLY A 51 9.10 -68.40 8.22
CA GLY A 51 8.81 -69.82 8.43
C GLY A 51 7.34 -70.25 8.27
N LYS A 52 7.03 -70.87 7.12
CA LYS A 52 5.94 -71.83 6.81
C LYS A 52 4.80 -72.08 7.83
N GLY A 53 3.57 -71.86 7.35
CA GLY A 53 2.42 -72.78 7.42
C GLY A 53 1.85 -73.17 8.78
N GLY A 54 0.72 -72.55 9.16
CA GLY A 54 -0.14 -73.04 10.24
C GLY A 54 -1.34 -72.12 10.52
N GLU A 55 -2.52 -72.64 10.21
CA GLU A 55 -3.87 -72.34 10.78
C GLU A 55 -4.44 -70.92 10.63
N GLU A 56 -5.46 -70.78 9.75
CA GLU A 56 -6.42 -69.67 9.78
C GLU A 56 -7.21 -69.72 11.09
N GLU A 57 -6.78 -68.90 12.06
CA GLU A 57 -7.48 -68.68 13.32
C GLU A 57 -8.83 -68.01 13.03
N TRP A 58 -9.91 -68.79 13.10
CA TRP A 58 -11.27 -68.31 12.84
C TRP A 58 -11.66 -67.23 13.86
N ASN A 59 -11.79 -65.99 13.40
CA ASN A 59 -12.20 -64.86 14.24
C ASN A 59 -13.74 -64.69 14.17
N PRO A 60 -14.48 -64.97 15.27
CA PRO A 60 -15.95 -64.88 15.28
C PRO A 60 -16.49 -63.46 15.05
N TRP A 61 -15.63 -62.44 15.19
CA TRP A 61 -15.99 -61.03 15.16
C TRP A 61 -15.52 -60.32 13.89
N GLU A 62 -14.95 -61.05 12.94
CA GLU A 62 -14.41 -60.49 11.70
C GLU A 62 -15.49 -59.81 10.85
N GLU A 63 -16.72 -60.35 10.88
CA GLU A 63 -17.87 -59.77 10.19
C GLU A 63 -18.34 -58.45 10.83
N ASP A 64 -18.34 -58.38 12.16
CA ASP A 64 -18.71 -57.17 12.90
C ASP A 64 -17.64 -56.07 12.76
N GLU A 65 -16.35 -56.43 12.77
CA GLU A 65 -15.25 -55.49 12.52
C GLU A 65 -15.27 -54.97 11.07
N ARG A 66 -15.55 -55.84 10.08
CA ARG A 66 -15.75 -55.44 8.68
C ARG A 66 -16.98 -54.52 8.55
N ALA A 67 -18.08 -54.83 9.23
CA ALA A 67 -19.28 -53.99 9.22
C ALA A 67 -19.02 -52.61 9.84
N GLN A 68 -18.32 -52.54 10.97
CA GLN A 68 -17.93 -51.27 11.60
C GLN A 68 -16.94 -50.47 10.73
N SER A 69 -15.98 -51.16 10.10
CA SER A 69 -15.04 -50.54 9.15
C SER A 69 -15.76 -49.95 7.93
N LEU A 70 -16.74 -50.68 7.37
CA LEU A 70 -17.58 -50.21 6.27
C LEU A 70 -18.46 -49.01 6.68
N VAL A 71 -19.00 -49.00 7.90
CA VAL A 71 -19.76 -47.86 8.43
C VAL A 71 -18.87 -46.64 8.65
N LEU A 72 -17.66 -46.83 9.18
CA LEU A 72 -16.66 -45.76 9.33
C LEU A 72 -16.21 -45.21 7.98
N GLN A 73 -16.04 -46.08 6.98
CA GLN A 73 -15.68 -45.70 5.62
C GLN A 73 -16.81 -44.91 4.95
N LYS A 74 -18.06 -45.38 5.05
CA LYS A 74 -19.24 -44.62 4.58
C LYS A 74 -19.37 -43.25 5.24
N ARG A 75 -19.09 -43.13 6.55
CA ARG A 75 -19.07 -41.83 7.26
C ARG A 75 -17.95 -40.91 6.76
N ARG A 76 -16.76 -41.44 6.48
CA ARG A 76 -15.65 -40.69 5.90
C ARG A 76 -15.96 -40.21 4.48
N ASP A 77 -16.57 -41.07 3.67
CA ASP A 77 -16.95 -40.75 2.29
C ASP A 77 -18.09 -39.72 2.25
N ALA A 78 -19.07 -39.83 3.15
CA ALA A 78 -20.13 -38.82 3.31
C ALA A 78 -19.57 -37.47 3.78
N PHE A 79 -18.62 -37.46 4.71
CA PHE A 79 -17.94 -36.23 5.15
C PHE A 79 -17.10 -35.61 4.03
N ARG A 80 -16.41 -36.43 3.24
CA ARG A 80 -15.65 -35.97 2.05
C ARG A 80 -16.58 -35.39 0.98
N SER A 81 -17.69 -36.06 0.70
CA SER A 81 -18.72 -35.56 -0.23
C SER A 81 -19.34 -34.24 0.24
N TYR A 82 -19.60 -34.09 1.54
CA TYR A 82 -20.04 -32.83 2.14
C TYR A 82 -18.98 -31.72 2.00
N GLN A 83 -17.70 -32.02 2.27
CA GLN A 83 -16.60 -31.07 2.06
C GLN A 83 -16.45 -30.67 0.58
N ASP A 84 -16.62 -31.60 -0.35
CA ASP A 84 -16.58 -31.33 -1.79
C ASP A 84 -17.78 -30.48 -2.24
N HIS A 85 -18.97 -30.69 -1.66
CA HIS A 85 -20.14 -29.84 -1.89
C HIS A 85 -19.95 -28.43 -1.33
N VAL A 86 -19.36 -28.30 -0.14
CA VAL A 86 -19.03 -26.99 0.45
C VAL A 86 -17.95 -26.28 -0.37
N ALA A 87 -16.95 -27.00 -0.89
CA ALA A 87 -15.92 -26.45 -1.77
C ALA A 87 -16.47 -26.00 -3.12
N LYS A 88 -17.39 -26.77 -3.72
CA LYS A 88 -18.09 -26.41 -4.97
C LYS A 88 -19.04 -25.22 -4.81
N ASN A 89 -19.57 -25.00 -3.61
CA ASN A 89 -20.49 -23.91 -3.29
C ASN A 89 -19.80 -22.70 -2.62
N ARG A 90 -18.47 -22.67 -2.52
CA ARG A 90 -17.76 -21.45 -2.12
C ARG A 90 -17.92 -20.39 -3.22
N PRO A 91 -18.20 -19.11 -2.88
CA PRO A 91 -18.19 -18.03 -3.84
C PRO A 91 -16.85 -18.06 -4.61
N LYS A 92 -16.87 -17.93 -5.93
CA LYS A 92 -15.64 -17.80 -6.73
C LYS A 92 -14.90 -16.54 -6.27
N THR A 93 -13.89 -16.71 -5.43
CA THR A 93 -12.97 -15.65 -5.04
C THR A 93 -11.93 -15.52 -6.14
N TYR A 94 -11.87 -14.35 -6.77
CA TYR A 94 -10.84 -14.00 -7.73
C TYR A 94 -9.52 -13.73 -7.01
N LYS A 95 -8.40 -13.89 -7.71
CA LYS A 95 -7.08 -13.57 -7.17
C LYS A 95 -6.44 -12.49 -8.02
N VAL A 96 -5.92 -11.45 -7.38
CA VAL A 96 -5.17 -10.39 -8.06
C VAL A 96 -3.88 -10.12 -7.30
N GLN A 97 -2.77 -10.12 -8.01
CA GLN A 97 -1.46 -9.87 -7.41
C GLN A 97 -1.00 -8.45 -7.72
N ILE A 98 -0.63 -7.69 -6.70
CA ILE A 98 -0.20 -6.30 -6.80
C ILE A 98 1.32 -6.21 -6.56
N TRP A 99 2.05 -5.60 -7.48
CA TRP A 99 3.49 -5.39 -7.36
C TRP A 99 3.81 -3.91 -7.13
N GLY A 100 4.17 -3.59 -5.89
CA GLY A 100 4.43 -2.24 -5.39
C GLY A 100 5.85 -1.75 -5.69
N LYS A 101 6.04 -0.97 -6.77
CA LYS A 101 7.36 -0.39 -7.14
C LYS A 101 7.42 1.14 -7.06
N ALA A 102 6.36 1.76 -6.58
CA ALA A 102 6.29 3.18 -6.27
C ALA A 102 5.71 3.40 -4.87
N ALA A 103 6.03 4.54 -4.25
CA ALA A 103 5.55 4.88 -2.89
C ALA A 103 4.02 4.87 -2.78
N ILE A 104 3.31 5.24 -3.87
CA ILE A 104 1.85 5.18 -3.95
C ILE A 104 1.29 3.77 -3.75
N GLY A 105 2.10 2.72 -3.94
CA GLY A 105 1.70 1.34 -3.67
C GLY A 105 1.43 1.06 -2.20
N LEU A 106 2.20 1.68 -1.29
CA LEU A 106 1.91 1.59 0.14
C LEU A 106 0.64 2.35 0.51
N TYR A 107 0.33 3.45 -0.18
CA TYR A 107 -0.92 4.16 0.04
C TYR A 107 -2.12 3.31 -0.41
N LEU A 108 -2.04 2.73 -1.62
CA LEU A 108 -3.04 1.77 -2.10
C LEU A 108 -3.24 0.61 -1.11
N TRP A 109 -2.16 0.01 -0.62
CA TRP A 109 -2.25 -1.15 0.25
C TRP A 109 -2.68 -0.82 1.69
N GLU A 110 -1.89 -0.01 2.40
CA GLU A 110 -2.07 0.23 3.85
C GLU A 110 -3.22 1.21 4.12
N HIS A 111 -3.51 2.17 3.24
CA HIS A 111 -4.50 3.23 3.50
C HIS A 111 -5.84 3.04 2.78
N ILE A 112 -5.84 2.48 1.56
CA ILE A 112 -7.07 2.28 0.78
C ILE A 112 -7.62 0.86 0.99
N LEU A 113 -6.82 -0.17 0.74
CA LEU A 113 -7.25 -1.56 0.94
C LEU A 113 -7.29 -1.95 2.43
N GLU A 114 -6.49 -1.26 3.25
CA GLU A 114 -6.30 -1.52 4.69
C GLU A 114 -5.63 -2.88 4.95
N GLY A 115 -4.74 -3.27 4.03
CA GLY A 115 -3.99 -4.52 4.10
C GLY A 115 -2.81 -4.44 5.07
N PRO A 116 -2.62 -5.45 5.95
CA PRO A 116 -1.41 -5.55 6.76
C PRO A 116 -0.21 -5.98 5.89
N LEU A 117 1.00 -5.71 6.38
CA LEU A 117 2.25 -6.14 5.73
C LEU A 117 3.13 -6.90 6.70
N ILE A 118 3.73 -7.98 6.19
CA ILE A 118 4.64 -8.86 6.90
C ILE A 118 5.95 -8.92 6.10
N PRO A 119 7.12 -8.68 6.74
CA PRO A 119 7.28 -8.19 8.10
C PRO A 119 6.79 -6.74 8.26
N ALA A 120 6.46 -6.39 9.51
CA ALA A 120 6.05 -5.03 9.88
C ALA A 120 7.18 -4.00 9.77
N ASP A 121 8.44 -4.46 9.75
CA ASP A 121 9.62 -3.62 9.58
C ASP A 121 9.62 -2.95 8.20
N LYS A 122 9.55 -1.62 8.20
CA LYS A 122 9.53 -0.79 6.99
C LYS A 122 10.86 -0.80 6.23
N SER A 123 11.96 -1.21 6.85
CA SER A 123 13.29 -1.32 6.23
C SER A 123 13.54 -2.67 5.56
N SER A 124 12.61 -3.63 5.71
CA SER A 124 12.74 -4.96 5.13
C SER A 124 12.86 -4.89 3.61
N GLN A 125 13.76 -5.73 3.09
CA GLN A 125 14.01 -5.83 1.64
C GLN A 125 12.81 -6.41 0.88
N TRP A 126 11.97 -7.17 1.57
CA TRP A 126 10.75 -7.79 1.06
C TRP A 126 9.64 -7.66 2.10
N ARG A 127 8.47 -7.18 1.68
CA ARG A 127 7.25 -7.15 2.48
C ARG A 127 6.10 -7.62 1.62
N GLU A 128 5.25 -8.45 2.20
CA GLU A 128 4.09 -9.00 1.53
C GLU A 128 2.85 -8.95 2.42
N GLY A 129 1.68 -9.03 1.81
CA GLY A 129 0.42 -9.05 2.52
C GLY A 129 -0.68 -9.66 1.67
N GLU A 130 -1.71 -10.15 2.34
CA GLU A 130 -2.91 -10.66 1.71
C GLU A 130 -4.14 -10.02 2.37
N ILE A 131 -5.12 -9.64 1.55
CA ILE A 131 -6.41 -9.13 2.04
C ILE A 131 -7.52 -9.47 1.04
N GLN A 132 -8.71 -9.74 1.56
CA GLN A 132 -9.90 -9.88 0.74
C GLN A 132 -10.67 -8.55 0.70
N SER A 133 -11.00 -8.08 -0.50
CA SER A 133 -11.90 -6.94 -0.72
C SER A 133 -12.90 -7.31 -1.80
N GLY A 134 -14.19 -7.25 -1.48
CA GLY A 134 -15.25 -7.77 -2.34
C GLY A 134 -15.05 -9.26 -2.64
N LYS A 135 -15.05 -9.63 -3.92
CA LYS A 135 -14.80 -11.01 -4.37
C LYS A 135 -13.33 -11.24 -4.75
N ILE A 136 -12.46 -10.26 -4.57
CA ILE A 136 -11.04 -10.36 -4.92
C ILE A 136 -10.20 -10.58 -3.66
N ASN A 137 -9.38 -11.63 -3.70
CA ASN A 137 -8.25 -11.83 -2.80
C ASN A 137 -7.03 -11.16 -3.42
N PHE A 138 -6.57 -10.08 -2.79
CA PHE A 138 -5.36 -9.38 -3.18
C PHE A 138 -4.16 -9.94 -2.44
N SER A 139 -3.10 -10.24 -3.20
CA SER A 139 -1.75 -10.41 -2.65
C SER A 139 -0.91 -9.21 -3.07
N PHE A 140 -0.10 -8.67 -2.17
CA PHE A 140 0.72 -7.48 -2.44
C PHE A 140 2.16 -7.73 -2.07
N TYR A 141 3.06 -7.29 -2.94
CA TYR A 141 4.50 -7.46 -2.79
C TYR A 141 5.21 -6.13 -2.98
N THR A 142 6.05 -5.75 -2.04
CA THR A 142 6.84 -4.52 -2.11
C THR A 142 8.23 -4.68 -1.49
N GLY A 143 9.14 -3.79 -1.85
CA GLY A 143 10.48 -3.73 -1.30
C GLY A 143 11.58 -3.74 -2.38
N PRO A 144 12.84 -3.45 -1.98
CA PRO A 144 13.99 -3.51 -2.88
C PRO A 144 14.24 -4.88 -3.53
N ALA A 145 14.03 -5.99 -2.81
CA ALA A 145 14.25 -7.35 -3.31
C ALA A 145 13.11 -7.87 -4.19
N VAL A 146 11.98 -7.15 -4.27
CA VAL A 146 10.93 -7.43 -5.24
C VAL A 146 11.43 -6.97 -6.61
N VAL A 147 12.05 -7.89 -7.35
CA VAL A 147 12.60 -7.68 -8.69
C VAL A 147 11.92 -8.62 -9.69
N GLN A 148 12.01 -8.28 -10.97
CA GLN A 148 11.40 -9.05 -12.06
C GLN A 148 11.87 -10.53 -12.01
N GLY A 149 10.94 -11.46 -12.27
CA GLY A 149 11.22 -12.90 -12.29
C GLY A 149 11.42 -13.59 -10.94
N HIS A 150 11.50 -12.85 -9.83
CA HIS A 150 11.68 -13.43 -8.48
C HIS A 150 10.39 -13.49 -7.66
N VAL A 151 9.33 -12.84 -8.13
CA VAL A 151 8.00 -12.93 -7.52
C VAL A 151 7.27 -14.11 -8.14
N SER A 152 6.88 -15.08 -7.32
CA SER A 152 6.05 -16.20 -7.79
C SER A 152 4.66 -15.69 -8.17
N LEU A 153 4.20 -16.07 -9.36
CA LEU A 153 2.84 -15.82 -9.81
C LEU A 153 1.93 -16.91 -9.27
N ASP A 154 0.89 -16.52 -8.54
CA ASP A 154 -0.17 -17.41 -8.05
C ASP A 154 -1.53 -17.14 -8.72
N THR A 155 -1.55 -16.21 -9.68
CA THR A 155 -2.72 -15.77 -10.46
C THR A 155 -2.30 -15.31 -11.86
N ASP A 156 -3.27 -15.24 -12.78
CA ASP A 156 -3.12 -14.70 -14.13
C ASP A 156 -3.42 -13.19 -14.22
N SER A 157 -3.72 -12.54 -13.09
CA SER A 157 -4.21 -11.17 -12.99
C SER A 157 -3.29 -10.31 -12.13
N VAL A 158 -2.65 -9.31 -12.73
CA VAL A 158 -1.57 -8.52 -12.09
C VAL A 158 -1.89 -7.02 -12.12
N VAL A 159 -1.59 -6.33 -11.02
CA VAL A 159 -1.60 -4.86 -10.92
C VAL A 159 -0.18 -4.37 -10.67
N LEU A 160 0.36 -3.57 -11.58
CA LEU A 160 1.66 -2.92 -11.42
C LEU A 160 1.50 -1.55 -10.78
N VAL A 161 2.27 -1.23 -9.74
CA VAL A 161 2.31 0.12 -9.18
C VAL A 161 3.63 0.79 -9.54
N LEU A 162 3.58 1.74 -10.49
CA LEU A 162 4.74 2.28 -11.20
C LEU A 162 4.99 3.77 -10.89
N ASN A 163 6.21 4.23 -11.17
CA ASN A 163 6.63 5.62 -10.94
C ASN A 163 7.09 6.27 -12.24
N GLY A 164 6.34 7.27 -12.69
CA GLY A 164 6.60 8.04 -13.91
C GLY A 164 7.08 9.46 -13.66
N ARG A 165 7.52 9.83 -12.45
CA ARG A 165 7.88 11.23 -12.13
C ARG A 165 9.09 11.74 -12.89
N GLU A 166 10.10 10.92 -13.09
CA GLU A 166 11.39 11.32 -13.69
C GLU A 166 11.95 10.22 -14.60
N GLN A 167 12.85 10.59 -15.53
CA GLN A 167 13.34 9.70 -16.58
C GLN A 167 13.92 8.39 -16.05
N GLN A 168 14.70 8.42 -14.96
CA GLN A 168 15.26 7.21 -14.37
C GLN A 168 14.18 6.26 -13.83
N LYS A 169 13.09 6.81 -13.25
CA LYS A 169 11.96 6.02 -12.74
C LYS A 169 11.10 5.48 -13.88
N ILE A 170 10.97 6.25 -14.97
CA ILE A 170 10.32 5.79 -16.20
C ILE A 170 11.08 4.59 -16.77
N SER A 171 12.41 4.69 -16.94
CA SER A 171 13.24 3.57 -17.43
C SER A 171 13.09 2.32 -16.56
N TYR A 172 13.05 2.46 -15.24
CA TYR A 172 12.82 1.34 -14.33
C TYR A 172 11.40 0.76 -14.45
N SER A 173 10.37 1.62 -14.59
CA SER A 173 8.99 1.19 -14.79
C SER A 173 8.79 0.45 -16.11
N ILE A 174 9.47 0.87 -17.17
CA ILE A 174 9.47 0.19 -18.48
C ILE A 174 10.01 -1.24 -18.37
N GLN A 175 11.04 -1.49 -17.56
CA GLN A 175 11.55 -2.87 -17.35
C GLN A 175 10.49 -3.79 -16.74
N TRP A 176 9.65 -3.27 -15.83
CA TRP A 176 8.52 -4.03 -15.28
C TRP A 176 7.44 -4.30 -16.32
N LEU A 177 7.11 -3.31 -17.16
CA LEU A 177 6.17 -3.50 -18.26
C LEU A 177 6.67 -4.53 -19.27
N GLN A 178 7.94 -4.47 -19.65
CA GLN A 178 8.55 -5.46 -20.55
C GLN A 178 8.53 -6.87 -19.95
N HIS A 179 8.80 -7.01 -18.65
CA HIS A 179 8.70 -8.30 -17.97
C HIS A 179 7.27 -8.86 -18.01
N VAL A 180 6.26 -8.05 -17.67
CA VAL A 180 4.85 -8.48 -17.74
C VAL A 180 4.42 -8.75 -19.17
N GLN A 181 4.89 -7.98 -20.16
CA GLN A 181 4.64 -8.24 -21.57
C GLN A 181 5.12 -9.66 -21.96
N GLY A 182 6.30 -10.07 -21.51
CA GLY A 182 6.81 -11.43 -21.70
C GLY A 182 5.90 -12.49 -21.05
N LEU A 183 5.38 -12.23 -19.85
CA LEU A 183 4.43 -13.12 -19.17
C LEU A 183 3.08 -13.22 -19.90
N VAL A 184 2.62 -12.12 -20.50
CA VAL A 184 1.41 -12.08 -21.32
C VAL A 184 1.61 -12.87 -22.62
N GLN A 185 2.75 -12.70 -23.28
CA GLN A 185 3.11 -13.48 -24.47
C GLN A 185 3.22 -14.98 -24.16
N ALA A 186 3.74 -15.34 -22.99
CA ALA A 186 3.78 -16.71 -22.48
C ALA A 186 2.42 -17.25 -22.01
N ARG A 187 1.35 -16.44 -22.03
CA ARG A 187 0.00 -16.76 -21.55
C ARG A 187 -0.08 -17.12 -20.07
N THR A 188 0.92 -16.74 -19.27
CA THR A 188 0.91 -16.92 -17.81
C THR A 188 0.08 -15.83 -17.12
N VAL A 189 0.13 -14.62 -17.67
CA VAL A 189 -0.69 -13.47 -17.24
C VAL A 189 -1.64 -13.11 -18.37
N SER A 190 -2.91 -12.93 -18.06
CA SER A 190 -3.95 -12.60 -19.05
C SER A 190 -4.53 -11.20 -18.84
N ARG A 191 -4.39 -10.63 -17.64
CA ARG A 191 -5.05 -9.39 -17.24
C ARG A 191 -4.10 -8.48 -16.48
N VAL A 192 -3.98 -7.23 -16.94
CA VAL A 192 -2.99 -6.29 -16.42
C VAL A 192 -3.60 -4.92 -16.18
N ALA A 193 -3.43 -4.41 -14.96
CA ALA A 193 -3.72 -3.03 -14.62
C ALA A 193 -2.47 -2.31 -14.14
N VAL A 194 -2.45 -0.99 -14.26
CA VAL A 194 -1.35 -0.13 -13.79
C VAL A 194 -1.89 0.96 -12.88
N VAL A 195 -1.31 1.13 -11.70
CA VAL A 195 -1.44 2.33 -10.86
C VAL A 195 -0.19 3.16 -11.04
N LEU A 196 -0.30 4.30 -11.70
CA LEU A 196 0.82 5.13 -12.09
C LEU A 196 0.89 6.39 -11.23
N LEU A 197 1.97 6.52 -10.44
CA LEU A 197 2.39 7.83 -9.93
C LEU A 197 2.94 8.64 -11.11
N GLY A 198 2.09 9.46 -11.70
CA GLY A 198 2.39 10.25 -12.89
C GLY A 198 3.40 11.37 -12.64
N ASN A 199 3.84 11.98 -13.74
CA ASN A 199 4.65 13.20 -13.70
C ASN A 199 3.81 14.39 -13.22
N GLU A 200 4.42 15.27 -12.41
CA GLU A 200 3.75 16.45 -11.84
C GLU A 200 3.30 17.48 -12.88
N ARG A 201 3.91 17.47 -14.07
CA ARG A 201 3.49 18.27 -15.24
C ARG A 201 2.59 17.49 -16.19
N CYS A 202 2.11 16.32 -15.76
CA CYS A 202 1.21 15.42 -16.48
C CYS A 202 1.74 14.93 -17.84
N ASN A 203 3.05 14.92 -18.03
CA ASN A 203 3.69 14.27 -19.18
C ASN A 203 3.84 12.76 -18.91
N ASN A 204 2.90 11.97 -19.42
CA ASN A 204 2.88 10.52 -19.22
C ASN A 204 2.83 9.74 -20.54
N ASP A 205 3.15 10.37 -21.68
CA ASP A 205 3.01 9.79 -23.03
C ASP A 205 3.74 8.44 -23.21
N TRP A 206 4.80 8.21 -22.44
CA TRP A 206 5.59 6.98 -22.45
C TRP A 206 4.79 5.71 -22.09
N ILE A 207 3.68 5.81 -21.33
CA ILE A 207 2.84 4.64 -21.00
C ILE A 207 1.87 4.28 -22.13
N SER A 208 1.57 5.24 -23.02
CA SER A 208 0.55 5.11 -24.07
C SER A 208 0.71 3.82 -24.91
N PRO A 209 1.91 3.45 -25.40
CA PRO A 209 2.07 2.24 -26.24
C PRO A 209 1.72 0.93 -25.53
N TYR A 210 1.67 0.92 -24.19
CA TYR A 210 1.35 -0.27 -23.41
C TYR A 210 -0.15 -0.43 -23.14
N LEU A 211 -0.96 0.61 -23.35
CA LEU A 211 -2.40 0.58 -23.13
C LEU A 211 -3.11 -0.21 -24.23
N LYS A 212 -4.09 -1.04 -23.84
CA LYS A 212 -4.85 -1.89 -24.76
C LYS A 212 -5.54 -1.12 -25.88
N ARG A 213 -6.03 0.08 -25.58
CA ARG A 213 -6.62 1.00 -26.57
C ARG A 213 -5.66 1.44 -27.69
N HIS A 214 -4.36 1.31 -27.46
CA HIS A 214 -3.29 1.63 -28.40
C HIS A 214 -2.58 0.36 -28.92
N GLY A 215 -3.19 -0.82 -28.74
CA GLY A 215 -2.62 -2.11 -29.17
C GLY A 215 -1.67 -2.76 -28.16
N GLY A 216 -1.55 -2.19 -26.95
CA GLY A 216 -0.79 -2.78 -25.86
C GLY A 216 -1.54 -3.87 -25.07
N PHE A 217 -1.03 -4.22 -23.90
CA PHE A 217 -1.56 -5.32 -23.06
C PHE A 217 -2.12 -4.86 -21.71
N VAL A 218 -2.01 -3.57 -21.37
CA VAL A 218 -2.54 -3.01 -20.12
C VAL A 218 -4.02 -2.68 -20.31
N ASP A 219 -4.89 -3.42 -19.61
CA ASP A 219 -6.35 -3.28 -19.67
C ASP A 219 -6.83 -1.99 -18.97
N LEU A 220 -6.20 -1.62 -17.86
CA LEU A 220 -6.63 -0.51 -17.00
C LEU A 220 -5.46 0.36 -16.54
N LEU A 221 -5.67 1.67 -16.49
CA LEU A 221 -4.74 2.65 -15.95
C LEU A 221 -5.40 3.52 -14.88
N PHE A 222 -4.89 3.47 -13.65
CA PHE A 222 -5.20 4.42 -12.59
C PHE A 222 -4.07 5.45 -12.51
N LEU A 223 -4.36 6.71 -12.85
CA LEU A 223 -3.36 7.76 -13.03
C LEU A 223 -3.46 8.83 -11.95
N VAL A 224 -2.34 9.07 -11.25
CA VAL A 224 -2.22 10.18 -10.29
C VAL A 224 -2.08 11.51 -11.04
N TYR A 225 -2.77 12.54 -10.51
CA TYR A 225 -2.96 13.88 -11.07
C TYR A 225 -4.02 13.99 -12.18
N ASP A 226 -4.50 15.22 -12.39
CA ASP A 226 -5.47 15.53 -13.43
C ASP A 226 -4.91 15.27 -14.84
N SER A 227 -5.60 14.46 -15.63
CA SER A 227 -5.20 14.13 -17.00
C SER A 227 -6.40 14.14 -17.94
N LEU A 228 -6.18 14.59 -19.18
CA LEU A 228 -7.17 14.59 -20.26
C LEU A 228 -7.53 13.17 -20.71
N TRP A 229 -6.70 12.18 -20.36
CA TRP A 229 -6.93 10.79 -20.74
C TRP A 229 -7.98 10.08 -19.89
N VAL A 230 -8.27 10.61 -18.70
CA VAL A 230 -9.24 10.00 -17.79
C VAL A 230 -10.61 10.04 -18.43
N ASN A 231 -11.20 8.85 -18.60
CA ASN A 231 -12.48 8.65 -19.27
C ASN A 231 -13.42 7.71 -18.52
N ASP A 232 -13.03 7.28 -17.31
CA ASP A 232 -13.80 6.40 -16.41
C ASP A 232 -14.23 5.07 -17.05
N LYS A 233 -13.47 4.60 -18.05
CA LYS A 233 -13.69 3.31 -18.72
C LYS A 233 -12.46 2.42 -18.61
N ASP A 234 -11.34 2.87 -19.15
CA ASP A 234 -10.05 2.19 -19.11
C ASP A 234 -8.97 3.03 -18.41
N ILE A 235 -9.19 4.35 -18.32
CA ILE A 235 -8.28 5.28 -17.63
C ILE A 235 -9.05 6.03 -16.55
N PHE A 236 -8.63 5.87 -15.31
CA PHE A 236 -9.26 6.41 -14.11
C PHE A 236 -8.30 7.34 -13.39
N GLN A 237 -8.83 8.38 -12.74
CA GLN A 237 -8.02 9.22 -11.87
C GLN A 237 -7.76 8.53 -10.52
N TRP A 238 -6.54 8.67 -9.99
CA TRP A 238 -6.13 8.12 -8.70
C TRP A 238 -5.64 9.24 -7.77
N PRO A 239 -5.99 9.24 -6.48
CA PRO A 239 -5.48 10.22 -5.54
C PRO A 239 -3.99 10.01 -5.25
N LEU A 240 -3.25 11.10 -5.06
CA LEU A 240 -1.85 11.05 -4.61
C LEU A 240 -1.69 10.45 -3.20
N GLY A 241 -2.68 10.67 -2.32
CA GLY A 241 -2.66 10.15 -0.96
C GLY A 241 -1.63 10.82 -0.05
N VAL A 242 -1.23 10.11 1.01
CA VAL A 242 -0.26 10.59 2.01
C VAL A 242 1.18 10.21 1.65
N ALA A 243 2.18 10.88 2.23
CA ALA A 243 3.59 10.59 1.97
C ALA A 243 4.09 9.32 2.69
N THR A 244 3.68 8.14 2.23
CA THR A 244 4.10 6.84 2.79
C THR A 244 5.61 6.61 2.76
N TYR A 245 6.32 7.23 1.80
CA TYR A 245 7.79 7.22 1.73
C TYR A 245 8.46 7.99 2.88
N ARG A 246 7.71 8.85 3.60
CA ARG A 246 8.10 9.51 4.86
C ARG A 246 7.47 8.84 6.08
N HIS A 247 6.95 7.62 5.90
CA HIS A 247 6.33 6.81 6.93
C HIS A 247 5.12 7.47 7.61
N PHE A 248 4.37 8.31 6.89
CA PHE A 248 3.11 8.86 7.41
C PHE A 248 2.19 7.72 7.85
N PRO A 249 1.63 7.75 9.07
CA PRO A 249 0.90 6.62 9.63
C PRO A 249 -0.53 6.52 9.08
N VAL A 250 -1.10 5.31 9.15
CA VAL A 250 -2.55 5.13 9.09
C VAL A 250 -3.14 5.67 10.40
N VAL A 251 -3.95 6.73 10.31
CA VAL A 251 -4.55 7.38 11.47
C VAL A 251 -5.95 6.80 11.69
N THR A 252 -6.20 6.28 12.89
CA THR A 252 -7.53 5.80 13.29
C THR A 252 -8.36 6.93 13.85
N LEU A 253 -9.65 6.96 13.51
CA LEU A 253 -10.58 7.95 14.03
C LEU A 253 -10.72 7.78 15.54
N SER A 254 -10.49 8.88 16.28
CA SER A 254 -10.68 8.93 17.72
C SER A 254 -11.62 10.09 18.08
N GLY A 255 -12.54 9.85 19.02
CA GLY A 255 -13.43 10.89 19.53
C GLY A 255 -12.68 12.09 20.13
N GLN A 256 -11.45 11.89 20.61
CA GLN A 256 -10.60 12.98 21.12
C GLN A 256 -10.14 13.91 19.99
N MET A 257 -9.87 13.37 18.79
CA MET A 257 -9.48 14.20 17.63
C MET A 257 -10.58 15.20 17.28
N VAL A 258 -11.84 14.80 17.45
CA VAL A 258 -13.03 15.60 17.17
C VAL A 258 -13.29 16.63 18.26
N LYS A 259 -13.21 16.24 19.54
CA LYS A 259 -13.65 17.06 20.68
C LYS A 259 -12.60 18.06 21.19
N ASN A 260 -11.31 17.76 21.04
CA ASN A 260 -10.27 18.58 21.61
C ASN A 260 -10.25 19.99 21.01
N VAL A 261 -10.07 21.00 21.88
CA VAL A 261 -9.79 22.38 21.47
C VAL A 261 -8.39 22.42 20.88
N ARG A 262 -8.23 23.07 19.73
CA ARG A 262 -6.95 23.18 19.04
C ARG A 262 -6.30 24.53 19.36
N PRO A 263 -5.04 24.55 19.82
CA PRO A 263 -4.38 25.80 20.20
C PRO A 263 -4.01 26.70 19.01
N TYR A 264 -3.91 26.16 17.80
CA TYR A 264 -3.52 26.91 16.60
C TYR A 264 -4.67 27.03 15.62
N LEU A 265 -4.82 28.20 15.00
CA LEU A 265 -5.79 28.40 13.91
C LEU A 265 -5.33 27.69 12.65
N CYS A 266 -4.03 27.71 12.35
CA CYS A 266 -3.51 27.06 11.16
C CYS A 266 -2.11 26.46 11.34
N ASN A 267 -1.65 25.67 10.37
CA ASN A 267 -0.25 25.28 10.29
C ASN A 267 0.27 25.27 8.85
N PHE A 268 1.57 25.45 8.73
CA PHE A 268 2.32 25.17 7.51
C PHE A 268 3.72 24.69 7.84
N LEU A 269 4.01 23.47 7.39
CA LEU A 269 5.35 22.89 7.44
C LEU A 269 5.79 22.54 6.02
N GLY A 270 6.95 23.07 5.61
CA GLY A 270 7.39 22.89 4.24
C GLY A 270 8.64 23.68 3.86
N THR A 271 9.17 23.32 2.69
CA THR A 271 10.29 24.06 2.10
C THR A 271 9.79 25.31 1.38
N ILE A 272 10.38 26.47 1.64
CA ILE A 272 10.08 27.70 0.88
C ILE A 272 11.01 27.74 -0.33
N TYR A 273 10.45 27.72 -1.53
CA TYR A 273 11.20 27.92 -2.77
C TYR A 273 11.09 29.38 -3.19
N LYS A 274 12.17 29.93 -3.76
CA LYS A 274 12.15 31.27 -4.34
C LYS A 274 11.14 31.34 -5.49
N ASN A 275 10.45 32.47 -5.62
CA ASN A 275 9.46 32.71 -6.67
C ASN A 275 8.34 31.65 -6.68
N SER A 276 7.94 31.20 -5.48
CA SER A 276 6.85 30.24 -5.33
C SER A 276 5.72 30.84 -4.50
N SER A 277 4.52 30.27 -4.64
CA SER A 277 3.37 30.71 -3.86
C SER A 277 3.57 30.58 -2.35
N ARG A 278 4.49 29.70 -1.92
CA ARG A 278 4.89 29.57 -0.52
C ARG A 278 5.51 30.86 0.01
N GLU A 279 6.27 31.58 -0.81
CA GLU A 279 6.86 32.88 -0.44
C GLU A 279 5.75 33.94 -0.28
N THR A 280 4.79 33.97 -1.20
CA THR A 280 3.60 34.83 -1.10
C THR A 280 2.80 34.54 0.17
N LEU A 281 2.54 33.27 0.47
CA LEU A 281 1.87 32.85 1.70
C LEU A 281 2.59 33.37 2.95
N MET A 282 3.91 33.19 3.03
CA MET A 282 4.69 33.68 4.17
C MET A 282 4.65 35.20 4.27
N GLY A 283 4.69 35.91 3.14
CA GLY A 283 4.53 37.35 3.07
C GLY A 283 3.20 37.81 3.66
N VAL A 284 2.09 37.17 3.28
CA VAL A 284 0.75 37.49 3.80
C VAL A 284 0.67 37.24 5.30
N LEU A 285 1.17 36.10 5.79
CA LEU A 285 1.15 35.79 7.23
C LEU A 285 1.92 36.84 8.05
N LYS A 286 3.12 37.23 7.58
CA LYS A 286 3.95 38.22 8.25
C LYS A 286 3.36 39.62 8.23
N GLN A 287 2.85 40.07 7.08
CA GLN A 287 2.26 41.41 6.93
C GLN A 287 1.04 41.63 7.81
N ASN A 288 0.27 40.57 8.08
CA ASN A 288 -0.95 40.64 8.89
C ASN A 288 -0.73 40.21 10.36
N GLY A 289 0.50 39.91 10.77
CA GLY A 289 0.82 39.50 12.15
C GLY A 289 0.24 38.13 12.56
N LEU A 290 -0.11 37.29 11.59
CA LEU A 290 -0.81 36.00 11.78
C LEU A 290 0.15 34.84 12.15
N GLU A 291 1.46 35.09 12.15
CA GLU A 291 2.48 34.09 12.48
C GLU A 291 2.34 33.53 13.90
N LYS A 292 1.68 34.27 14.81
CA LYS A 292 1.45 33.83 16.19
C LYS A 292 0.27 32.87 16.33
N ASP A 293 -0.69 32.94 15.42
CA ASP A 293 -1.90 32.11 15.44
C ASP A 293 -1.69 30.78 14.72
N CYS A 294 -0.60 30.64 13.97
CA CYS A 294 -0.32 29.49 13.14
C CYS A 294 1.00 28.82 13.50
N LEU A 295 1.01 27.49 13.50
CA LEU A 295 2.23 26.71 13.72
C LEU A 295 3.03 26.60 12.42
N MET A 296 4.16 27.28 12.39
CA MET A 296 5.00 27.42 11.21
C MET A 296 6.36 26.76 11.43
N HIS A 297 6.71 25.77 10.61
CA HIS A 297 8.08 25.27 10.52
C HIS A 297 8.51 25.18 9.07
N VAL A 298 9.22 26.21 8.64
CA VAL A 298 9.70 26.36 7.28
C VAL A 298 11.17 26.02 7.18
N ARG A 299 11.58 25.48 6.03
CA ARG A 299 12.98 25.18 5.72
C ARG A 299 13.37 25.76 4.37
N GLU A 300 14.63 26.10 4.20
CA GLU A 300 15.15 26.60 2.92
C GLU A 300 15.42 25.48 1.92
N LYS A 301 15.81 24.30 2.41
CA LYS A 301 16.18 23.14 1.59
C LYS A 301 15.21 21.98 1.80
N TRP A 302 14.93 21.26 0.72
CA TRP A 302 14.11 20.05 0.79
C TRP A 302 14.96 18.86 1.21
N LEU A 303 14.41 18.02 2.09
CA LEU A 303 15.03 16.78 2.53
C LEU A 303 14.14 15.59 2.17
N PRO A 304 14.71 14.47 1.68
CA PRO A 304 13.91 13.31 1.28
C PRO A 304 13.29 12.59 2.47
N GLN A 305 14.04 12.47 3.56
CA GLN A 305 13.64 11.77 4.78
C GLN A 305 13.40 12.74 5.92
N GLU A 306 12.43 12.40 6.77
CA GLU A 306 12.14 13.11 8.02
C GLU A 306 12.78 12.34 9.18
N THR A 307 13.22 13.04 10.24
CA THR A 307 13.62 12.38 11.48
C THR A 307 12.38 11.98 12.26
N ALA A 308 12.53 11.13 13.29
CA ALA A 308 11.43 10.79 14.18
C ALA A 308 10.81 12.04 14.83
N ASP A 309 11.66 13.02 15.19
CA ASP A 309 11.24 14.27 15.80
C ASP A 309 10.50 15.18 14.82
N THR A 310 11.03 15.39 13.60
CA THR A 310 10.35 16.26 12.62
C THR A 310 9.06 15.64 12.13
N SER A 311 9.00 14.31 12.00
CA SER A 311 7.77 13.59 11.70
C SER A 311 6.73 13.74 12.81
N ARG A 312 7.13 13.61 14.08
CA ARG A 312 6.25 13.81 15.23
C ARG A 312 5.74 15.24 15.32
N GLN A 313 6.63 16.22 15.13
CA GLN A 313 6.26 17.65 15.11
C GLN A 313 5.23 17.93 14.02
N TYR A 314 5.41 17.38 12.82
CA TYR A 314 4.45 17.53 11.74
C TYR A 314 3.09 16.92 12.08
N GLN A 315 3.06 15.70 12.60
CA GLN A 315 1.82 15.06 13.03
C GLN A 315 1.11 15.85 14.15
N MET A 316 1.88 16.40 15.10
CA MET A 316 1.35 17.27 16.14
C MET A 316 0.76 18.56 15.56
N ALA A 317 1.42 19.18 14.58
CA ALA A 317 0.90 20.37 13.91
C ALA A 317 -0.47 20.10 13.28
N LEU A 318 -0.63 18.97 12.58
CA LEU A 318 -1.90 18.56 11.99
C LEU A 318 -2.96 18.29 13.07
N ALA A 319 -2.59 17.64 14.18
CA ALA A 319 -3.52 17.34 15.27
C ALA A 319 -3.95 18.59 16.08
N GLN A 320 -3.09 19.60 16.17
CA GLN A 320 -3.26 20.77 17.04
C GLN A 320 -3.71 22.04 16.31
N SER A 321 -3.92 21.99 14.99
CA SER A 321 -4.31 23.17 14.19
C SER A 321 -5.66 22.98 13.52
N ASP A 322 -6.55 23.97 13.59
CA ASP A 322 -7.87 23.88 12.93
C ASP A 322 -7.73 23.76 11.41
N LEU A 323 -6.83 24.54 10.82
CA LEU A 323 -6.58 24.59 9.38
C LEU A 323 -5.17 24.11 9.04
N THR A 324 -4.99 23.58 7.83
CA THR A 324 -3.68 23.28 7.25
C THR A 324 -3.52 24.01 5.92
N LEU A 325 -2.50 24.86 5.81
CA LEU A 325 -2.25 25.63 4.60
C LEU A 325 -1.54 24.76 3.55
N CYS A 326 -2.14 24.65 2.37
CA CYS A 326 -1.69 23.80 1.27
C CYS A 326 -1.36 24.65 0.02
N PRO A 327 -0.28 25.44 0.05
CA PRO A 327 0.20 26.16 -1.13
C PRO A 327 0.70 25.22 -2.19
N VAL A 328 0.46 25.64 -3.42
CA VAL A 328 0.86 24.94 -4.63
C VAL A 328 2.37 24.70 -4.64
N GLY A 329 2.75 23.51 -5.07
CA GLY A 329 4.15 23.15 -5.32
C GLY A 329 4.44 23.09 -6.81
N VAL A 330 5.15 22.04 -7.22
CA VAL A 330 5.29 21.68 -8.64
C VAL A 330 3.94 21.24 -9.23
N ASN A 331 3.07 20.66 -8.40
CA ASN A 331 1.67 20.35 -8.69
C ASN A 331 0.77 20.97 -7.60
N THR A 332 -0.49 21.21 -7.93
CA THR A 332 -1.56 21.61 -7.01
C THR A 332 -1.88 20.53 -5.99
N GLU A 333 -1.99 19.29 -6.43
CA GLU A 333 -2.25 18.16 -5.53
C GLU A 333 -0.98 17.81 -4.75
N CYS A 334 -1.06 17.82 -3.42
CA CYS A 334 0.08 17.51 -2.57
C CYS A 334 -0.32 16.62 -1.38
N TYR A 335 0.65 15.85 -0.89
CA TYR A 335 0.45 14.91 0.23
C TYR A 335 -0.20 15.56 1.46
N ARG A 336 0.15 16.83 1.72
CA ARG A 336 -0.36 17.60 2.86
C ARG A 336 -1.89 17.67 2.91
N ILE A 337 -2.55 17.71 1.76
CA ILE A 337 -4.02 17.74 1.68
C ILE A 337 -4.60 16.50 2.38
N TYR A 338 -4.13 15.31 2.01
CA TYR A 338 -4.58 14.04 2.55
C TYR A 338 -4.14 13.83 4.01
N GLU A 339 -2.94 14.27 4.35
CA GLU A 339 -2.38 14.18 5.70
C GLU A 339 -3.17 15.06 6.68
N ALA A 340 -3.57 16.26 6.26
CA ALA A 340 -4.44 17.15 7.03
C ALA A 340 -5.84 16.54 7.24
N CYS A 341 -6.40 15.94 6.19
CA CYS A 341 -7.66 15.19 6.29
C CYS A 341 -7.58 14.07 7.32
N ALA A 342 -6.48 13.30 7.35
CA ALA A 342 -6.27 12.20 8.28
C ALA A 342 -6.32 12.64 9.76
N TYR A 343 -5.89 13.87 10.05
CA TYR A 343 -5.92 14.45 11.40
C TYR A 343 -7.11 15.37 11.65
N GLY A 344 -8.01 15.57 10.68
CA GLY A 344 -9.13 16.49 10.82
C GLY A 344 -8.73 17.98 10.85
N SER A 345 -7.56 18.33 10.31
CA SER A 345 -7.20 19.71 10.06
C SER A 345 -7.68 20.10 8.66
N VAL A 346 -8.52 21.13 8.55
CA VAL A 346 -9.18 21.45 7.29
C VAL A 346 -8.18 22.00 6.28
N PRO A 347 -8.02 21.38 5.09
CA PRO A 347 -7.13 21.90 4.07
C PRO A 347 -7.61 23.25 3.55
N VAL A 348 -6.70 24.22 3.56
CA VAL A 348 -6.80 25.50 2.84
C VAL A 348 -5.95 25.37 1.59
N VAL A 349 -6.59 25.07 0.47
CA VAL A 349 -5.95 24.64 -0.77
C VAL A 349 -5.91 25.78 -1.76
N GLU A 350 -4.71 26.06 -2.26
CA GLU A 350 -4.53 26.99 -3.37
C GLU A 350 -4.99 26.34 -4.67
N ASP A 351 -6.12 26.79 -5.18
CA ASP A 351 -6.83 26.24 -6.32
C ASP A 351 -6.34 26.87 -7.65
N VAL A 352 -5.05 26.68 -7.91
CA VAL A 352 -4.34 27.25 -9.07
C VAL A 352 -3.71 26.13 -9.89
N LEU A 353 -3.90 26.19 -11.21
CA LEU A 353 -3.24 25.27 -12.16
C LEU A 353 -1.74 25.54 -12.21
N THR A 354 -0.95 24.47 -12.04
CA THR A 354 0.50 24.54 -12.23
C THR A 354 0.90 24.39 -13.70
N PRO A 355 2.08 24.91 -14.12
CA PRO A 355 2.58 24.71 -15.47
C PRO A 355 2.70 23.22 -15.84
N GLY A 356 2.24 22.84 -17.02
CA GLY A 356 2.29 21.47 -17.52
C GLY A 356 1.20 21.17 -18.55
N ALA A 357 1.03 19.89 -18.87
CA ALA A 357 0.01 19.36 -19.77
C ALA A 357 -1.18 18.74 -19.01
N CYS A 358 -1.39 19.14 -17.75
CA CYS A 358 -2.49 18.63 -16.93
C CYS A 358 -3.83 19.08 -17.49
N ALA A 359 -4.90 18.34 -17.19
CA ALA A 359 -6.22 18.66 -17.73
C ALA A 359 -6.68 20.07 -17.33
N VAL A 360 -7.12 20.85 -18.31
CA VAL A 360 -7.68 22.19 -18.11
C VAL A 360 -9.20 22.13 -18.26
N GLY A 361 -9.92 22.69 -17.29
CA GLY A 361 -11.38 22.77 -17.31
C GLY A 361 -11.93 23.40 -16.05
N ASN A 362 -13.25 23.65 -16.01
CA ASN A 362 -13.91 24.34 -14.90
C ASN A 362 -13.75 23.64 -13.55
N ARG A 363 -13.48 22.33 -13.55
CA ARG A 363 -13.26 21.52 -12.34
C ARG A 363 -11.79 21.26 -12.04
N SER A 364 -10.87 21.69 -12.90
CA SER A 364 -9.43 21.59 -12.66
C SER A 364 -8.91 22.82 -11.91
N PRO A 365 -7.83 22.69 -11.12
CA PRO A 365 -7.18 21.45 -10.69
C PRO A 365 -8.02 20.67 -9.67
N LEU A 366 -7.55 19.49 -9.25
CA LEU A 366 -8.11 18.67 -8.16
C LEU A 366 -9.50 18.12 -8.47
N ARG A 367 -9.76 17.73 -9.72
CA ARG A 367 -11.08 17.28 -10.17
C ARG A 367 -11.63 16.15 -9.28
N LEU A 368 -10.84 15.12 -9.01
CA LEU A 368 -11.26 13.99 -8.17
C LEU A 368 -11.74 14.44 -6.78
N LEU A 369 -11.01 15.34 -6.13
CA LEU A 369 -11.36 15.83 -4.79
C LEU A 369 -12.60 16.70 -4.81
N LYS A 370 -12.75 17.56 -5.83
CA LYS A 370 -13.94 18.41 -6.02
C LYS A 370 -15.18 17.59 -6.35
N ASP A 371 -15.06 16.61 -7.24
CA ASP A 371 -16.15 15.70 -7.63
C ASP A 371 -16.59 14.82 -6.46
N ALA A 372 -15.66 14.44 -5.57
CA ALA A 372 -15.97 13.77 -4.31
C ALA A 372 -16.57 14.70 -3.23
N GLY A 373 -16.79 15.98 -3.52
CA GLY A 373 -17.40 16.93 -2.58
C GLY A 373 -16.51 17.29 -1.39
N ALA A 374 -15.19 17.40 -1.59
CA ALA A 374 -14.24 17.72 -0.53
C ALA A 374 -14.62 19.00 0.25
N PRO A 375 -14.76 18.94 1.59
CA PRO A 375 -15.15 20.08 2.42
C PRO A 375 -13.95 21.00 2.73
N PHE A 376 -13.15 21.30 1.71
CA PHE A 376 -11.94 22.11 1.82
C PHE A 376 -12.25 23.59 1.64
N ILE A 377 -11.32 24.45 2.05
CA ILE A 377 -11.34 25.86 1.66
C ILE A 377 -10.47 25.99 0.41
N PHE A 378 -11.09 26.22 -0.74
CA PHE A 378 -10.37 26.53 -1.97
C PHE A 378 -10.21 28.04 -2.10
N LEU A 379 -8.99 28.51 -2.29
CA LEU A 379 -8.68 29.92 -2.55
C LEU A 379 -7.95 30.07 -3.87
N LYS A 380 -8.14 31.20 -4.55
CA LYS A 380 -7.38 31.52 -5.77
C LYS A 380 -6.15 32.35 -5.43
N ASP A 381 -6.17 33.07 -4.32
CA ASP A 381 -5.10 33.96 -3.89
C ASP A 381 -4.89 33.94 -2.38
N TRP A 382 -3.63 33.85 -1.94
CA TRP A 382 -3.29 33.89 -0.52
C TRP A 382 -3.69 35.19 0.18
N ARG A 383 -3.94 36.28 -0.56
CA ARG A 383 -4.52 37.52 -0.01
C ARG A 383 -5.91 37.33 0.59
N GLU A 384 -6.61 36.25 0.27
CA GLU A 384 -7.89 35.87 0.90
C GLU A 384 -7.71 35.26 2.31
N LEU A 385 -6.49 34.82 2.65
CA LEU A 385 -6.20 34.09 3.89
C LEU A 385 -6.56 34.85 5.17
N PRO A 386 -6.27 36.16 5.32
CA PRO A 386 -6.63 36.87 6.56
C PRO A 386 -8.12 36.81 6.85
N ALA A 387 -8.98 37.01 5.84
CA ALA A 387 -10.43 36.91 5.99
C ALA A 387 -10.91 35.48 6.30
N ILE A 388 -10.19 34.46 5.81
CA ILE A 388 -10.45 33.06 6.16
C ILE A 388 -10.12 32.81 7.64
N LEU A 389 -8.95 33.24 8.11
CA LEU A 389 -8.53 33.04 9.50
C LEU A 389 -9.40 33.81 10.49
N GLU A 390 -9.83 35.02 10.15
CA GLU A 390 -10.76 35.80 10.99
C GLU A 390 -12.13 35.12 11.11
N ARG A 391 -12.65 34.52 10.03
CA ARG A 391 -13.85 33.68 10.10
C ARG A 391 -13.63 32.45 10.98
N GLU A 392 -12.48 31.78 10.86
CA GLU A 392 -12.16 30.62 11.70
C GLU A 392 -12.04 30.97 13.18
N ARG A 393 -11.48 32.15 13.47
CA ARG A 393 -11.35 32.69 14.83
C ARG A 393 -12.71 32.98 15.46
N GLY A 394 -13.65 33.48 14.66
CA GLY A 394 -15.01 33.79 15.09
C GLY A 394 -15.90 32.56 15.35
N MET A 395 -15.53 31.37 14.87
CA MET A 395 -16.29 30.14 15.10
C MET A 395 -16.21 29.69 16.55
N ASN A 396 -17.35 29.30 17.11
CA ASN A 396 -17.39 28.67 18.42
C ASN A 396 -16.88 27.22 18.35
N GLN A 397 -16.61 26.63 19.52
CA GLN A 397 -16.05 25.28 19.60
C GLN A 397 -16.96 24.21 18.98
N LYS A 398 -18.29 24.37 19.06
CA LYS A 398 -19.25 23.41 18.50
C LYS A 398 -19.15 23.41 16.97
N GLU A 399 -19.10 24.58 16.34
CA GLU A 399 -18.93 24.73 14.89
C GLU A 399 -17.61 24.12 14.41
N LYS A 400 -16.52 24.37 15.12
CA LYS A 400 -15.21 23.77 14.83
C LYS A 400 -15.24 22.24 14.94
N THR A 401 -15.89 21.72 15.98
CA THR A 401 -16.06 20.27 16.18
C THR A 401 -16.90 19.64 15.07
N GLU A 402 -18.03 20.24 14.68
CA GLU A 402 -18.87 19.76 13.58
C GLU A 402 -18.14 19.75 12.25
N ARG A 403 -17.39 20.82 11.95
CA ARG A 403 -16.60 20.92 10.72
C ARG A 403 -15.51 19.85 10.66
N ARG A 404 -14.82 19.63 11.78
CA ARG A 404 -13.79 18.60 11.90
C ARG A 404 -14.36 17.20 11.71
N MET A 405 -15.52 16.93 12.31
CA MET A 405 -16.23 15.66 12.15
C MET A 405 -16.59 15.43 10.68
N ARG A 406 -17.17 16.43 10.01
CA ARG A 406 -17.51 16.36 8.58
C ARG A 406 -16.29 16.03 7.71
N LEU A 407 -15.14 16.63 7.98
CA LEU A 407 -13.90 16.35 7.25
C LEU A 407 -13.41 14.92 7.45
N LEU A 408 -13.42 14.44 8.70
CA LEU A 408 -12.96 13.10 9.05
C LEU A 408 -13.88 12.02 8.45
N GLU A 409 -15.19 12.22 8.53
CA GLU A 409 -16.20 11.37 7.90
C GLU A 409 -16.04 11.38 6.37
N TRP A 410 -15.90 12.56 5.76
CA TRP A 410 -15.65 12.68 4.33
C TRP A 410 -14.38 11.94 3.91
N TYR A 411 -13.27 12.08 4.65
CA TYR A 411 -12.02 11.42 4.27
C TYR A 411 -12.09 9.90 4.43
N SER A 412 -12.78 9.41 5.47
CA SER A 412 -13.06 7.98 5.62
C SER A 412 -13.92 7.46 4.47
N GLY A 413 -15.00 8.18 4.12
CA GLY A 413 -15.88 7.85 3.00
C GLY A 413 -15.15 7.91 1.65
N PHE A 414 -14.26 8.88 1.45
CA PHE A 414 -13.44 9.00 0.26
C PHE A 414 -12.50 7.78 0.09
N ARG A 415 -11.80 7.37 1.15
CA ARG A 415 -10.94 6.17 1.09
C ARG A 415 -11.75 4.91 0.77
N GLN A 416 -12.93 4.77 1.37
CA GLN A 416 -13.84 3.67 1.08
C GLN A 416 -14.33 3.70 -0.38
N GLN A 417 -14.76 4.86 -0.89
CA GLN A 417 -15.15 5.03 -2.29
C GLN A 417 -14.02 4.66 -3.24
N MET A 418 -12.77 5.03 -2.94
CA MET A 418 -11.62 4.66 -3.76
C MET A 418 -11.33 3.15 -3.72
N LYS A 419 -11.50 2.51 -2.55
CA LYS A 419 -11.38 1.06 -2.38
C LYS A 419 -12.42 0.32 -3.20
N ASP A 420 -13.67 0.74 -3.10
CA ASP A 420 -14.80 0.14 -3.80
C ASP A 420 -14.63 0.33 -5.31
N LYS A 421 -14.36 1.57 -5.76
CA LYS A 421 -14.12 1.86 -7.18
C LYS A 421 -12.97 1.04 -7.76
N PHE A 422 -11.85 0.92 -7.06
CA PHE A 422 -10.71 0.11 -7.49
C PHE A 422 -11.10 -1.37 -7.62
N THR A 423 -11.78 -1.91 -6.60
CA THR A 423 -12.19 -3.31 -6.58
C THR A 423 -13.21 -3.60 -7.68
N GLU A 424 -14.24 -2.78 -7.81
CA GLU A 424 -15.29 -2.91 -8.82
C GLU A 424 -14.73 -2.83 -10.23
N VAL A 425 -13.89 -1.84 -10.54
CA VAL A 425 -13.29 -1.69 -11.87
C VAL A 425 -12.46 -2.92 -12.24
N LEU A 426 -11.70 -3.49 -11.29
CA LEU A 426 -10.99 -4.74 -11.51
C LEU A 426 -11.95 -5.90 -11.70
N GLU A 427 -12.98 -6.05 -10.86
CA GLU A 427 -13.97 -7.12 -11.01
C GLU A 427 -14.64 -7.11 -12.39
N GLU A 428 -15.00 -5.91 -12.86
CA GLU A 428 -15.65 -5.71 -14.15
C GLU A 428 -14.72 -5.97 -15.32
N ALA A 429 -13.54 -5.35 -15.34
CA ALA A 429 -12.63 -5.47 -16.47
C ALA A 429 -11.97 -6.84 -16.54
N PHE A 430 -11.72 -7.49 -15.39
CA PHE A 430 -10.99 -8.76 -15.36
C PHE A 430 -11.93 -9.96 -15.44
N PHE A 431 -13.04 -9.96 -14.71
CA PHE A 431 -13.73 -11.21 -14.42
C PHE A 431 -15.19 -11.25 -14.89
N LYS A 432 -15.81 -10.11 -15.21
CA LYS A 432 -17.09 -10.13 -15.92
C LYS A 432 -16.82 -10.43 -17.39
N ILE A 433 -17.47 -11.47 -17.89
CA ILE A 433 -17.44 -11.82 -19.31
C ILE A 433 -18.28 -10.77 -20.04
N THR A 434 -17.63 -9.87 -20.78
CA THR A 434 -18.27 -9.05 -21.81
C THR A 434 -18.37 -9.81 -23.12
#